data_AF-A0A1Q6SSN2-F1
#
_entry.id   AF-A0A1Q6SSN2-F1
#
_cell.length_a   1.000
_cell.length_b   1.000
_cell.length_c   1.000
_cell.angle_alpha   90.00
_cell.angle_beta   90.00
_cell.angle_gamma   90.00
#
_symmetry.space_group_name_H-M   'P 1'
#
loop_
_entity.id
_entity.type
_entity.pdbx_description
1 polymer ?
#
loop_
_entity_poly.entity_id
_entity_poly.type
_entity_poly.pdbx_seq_one_letter_code
_entity_poly.pdbx_strand_id
1 'polypeptide(L)'
;MDDMTLTILKLVITTILIVFSRYIIPYLKIKMEDTKIAYVAGIANDAVRAAEQTIKLDGAEKKALVTKMLHNILIQKNISISDEQLDSLIESAVLALKQ
;
A
#
# COMPACT_ATOMS: atom_id res chain seq x y z
N MET A 1 2.49 -46.89 18.04
CA MET A 1 2.81 -45.45 18.07
C MET A 1 2.02 -44.89 19.23
N ASP A 2 2.66 -44.61 20.36
CA ASP A 2 1.98 -44.14 21.56
C ASP A 2 1.22 -42.84 21.31
N ASP A 3 -0.03 -42.79 21.78
CA ASP A 3 -0.89 -41.59 21.81
C ASP A 3 -0.17 -40.37 22.39
N MET A 4 0.74 -40.60 23.33
CA MET A 4 1.54 -39.54 23.96
C MET A 4 2.52 -38.89 22.97
N THR A 5 3.14 -39.66 22.07
CA THR A 5 4.06 -39.14 21.05
C THR A 5 3.31 -38.32 20.01
N LEU A 6 2.12 -38.76 19.60
CA LEU A 6 1.24 -38.00 18.70
C LEU A 6 0.72 -36.70 19.35
N THR A 7 0.42 -36.74 20.65
CA THR A 7 -0.04 -35.57 21.41
C THR A 7 1.04 -34.51 21.52
N ILE A 8 2.28 -34.90 21.85
CA ILE A 8 3.41 -33.97 21.91
C ILE A 8 3.70 -33.37 20.53
N LEU A 9 3.69 -34.20 19.48
CA LEU A 9 3.87 -33.73 18.11
C LEU A 9 2.80 -32.71 17.70
N LYS A 10 1.52 -32.97 18.02
CA LYS A 10 0.42 -32.05 17.73
C LYS A 10 0.58 -30.72 18.46
N LEU A 11 1.04 -30.75 19.71
CA LEU A 11 1.27 -29.56 20.53
C LEU A 11 2.42 -28.70 19.98
N VAL A 12 3.49 -29.33 19.51
CA VAL A 12 4.60 -28.66 18.82
C VAL A 12 4.14 -28.02 17.52
N ILE A 13 3.39 -28.74 16.67
CA ILE A 13 2.87 -28.21 15.40
C ILE A 13 1.95 -27.01 15.65
N THR A 14 1.04 -27.12 16.62
CA THR A 14 0.12 -26.03 16.97
C THR A 14 0.87 -24.80 17.44
N THR A 15 1.90 -24.99 18.27
CA THR A 15 2.77 -23.90 18.75
C THR A 15 3.46 -23.20 17.59
N ILE A 16 4.02 -23.96 16.64
CA ILE A 16 4.68 -23.40 15.45
C ILE A 16 3.69 -22.59 14.60
N LEU A 17 2.46 -23.08 14.40
CA LEU A 17 1.42 -22.36 13.65
C LEU A 17 1.00 -21.05 14.33
N ILE A 18 0.92 -21.03 15.66
CA ILE A 18 0.62 -19.80 16.43
C ILE A 18 1.75 -18.77 16.24
N VAL A 19 3.01 -19.21 16.30
CA VAL A 19 4.17 -18.33 16.09
C VAL A 19 4.21 -17.82 14.63
N PHE A 20 4.01 -18.70 13.65
CA PHE A 20 3.96 -18.31 12.23
C PHE A 20 2.87 -17.28 11.95
N SER A 21 1.65 -17.52 12.44
CA SER A 21 0.53 -16.60 12.21
C SER A 21 0.72 -15.27 12.91
N ARG A 22 1.31 -15.25 14.11
CA ARG A 22 1.51 -14.03 14.89
C ARG A 22 2.70 -13.17 14.47
N TYR A 23 3.73 -13.76 13.86
CA TYR A 23 4.95 -13.01 13.54
C TYR A 23 5.25 -12.96 12.04
N ILE A 24 5.11 -14.08 11.31
CA ILE A 24 5.51 -14.15 9.90
C ILE A 24 4.46 -13.50 8.99
N ILE A 25 3.17 -13.76 9.23
CA ILE A 25 2.08 -13.11 8.46
C ILE A 25 2.13 -11.57 8.59
N PRO A 26 2.17 -10.96 9.78
CA PRO A 26 2.22 -9.50 9.88
C PRO A 26 3.53 -8.92 9.32
N TYR A 27 4.67 -9.60 9.49
CA TYR A 27 5.93 -9.14 8.91
C TYR A 27 5.89 -9.08 7.37
N LEU A 28 5.34 -10.11 6.73
CA LEU A 28 5.15 -10.13 5.28
C LEU A 28 4.13 -9.08 4.83
N LYS A 29 3.07 -8.85 5.61
CA LYS A 29 2.05 -7.84 5.32
C LYS A 29 2.64 -6.42 5.33
N ILE A 30 3.43 -6.06 6.34
CA ILE A 30 4.09 -4.76 6.45
C ILE A 30 5.01 -4.52 5.24
N LYS A 31 5.85 -5.50 4.90
CA LYS A 31 6.80 -5.36 3.78
C LYS A 31 6.10 -5.20 2.42
N MET A 32 4.95 -5.87 2.24
CA MET A 32 4.13 -5.70 1.05
C MET A 32 3.39 -4.35 1.05
N GLU A 33 2.90 -3.88 2.19
CA GLU A 33 2.28 -2.56 2.34
C GLU A 33 3.28 -1.45 2.01
N ASP A 34 4.50 -1.50 2.54
CA ASP A 34 5.56 -0.52 2.20
C ASP A 34 5.86 -0.48 0.71
N THR A 35 5.94 -1.66 0.07
CA THR A 35 6.20 -1.76 -1.37
C THR A 35 5.04 -1.21 -2.20
N LYS A 36 3.79 -1.47 -1.78
CA LYS A 36 2.58 -0.92 -2.42
C LYS A 36 2.52 0.59 -2.26
N ILE A 37 2.82 1.11 -1.07
CA ILE A 37 2.83 2.55 -0.80
C ILE A 37 3.91 3.24 -1.63
N ALA A 38 5.12 2.69 -1.70
CA ALA A 38 6.20 3.24 -2.52
C ALA A 38 5.84 3.25 -4.02
N TYR A 39 5.19 2.19 -4.51
CA TYR A 39 4.72 2.11 -5.88
C TYR A 39 3.63 3.15 -6.19
N VAL A 40 2.65 3.32 -5.30
CA VAL A 40 1.61 4.34 -5.45
C VAL A 40 2.19 5.75 -5.35
N ALA A 41 3.16 5.98 -4.47
CA ALA A 41 3.87 7.25 -4.36
C ALA A 41 4.59 7.64 -5.67
N GLY A 42 5.23 6.66 -6.33
CA GLY A 42 5.85 6.87 -7.64
C GLY A 42 4.84 7.31 -8.71
N ILE A 43 3.72 6.57 -8.83
CA ILE A 43 2.66 6.91 -9.78
C ILE A 43 2.00 8.25 -9.45
N ALA A 44 1.80 8.55 -8.16
CA ALA A 44 1.26 9.84 -7.72
C ALA A 44 2.18 10.99 -8.14
N ASN A 45 3.49 10.84 -7.96
CA ASN A 45 4.48 11.83 -8.38
C ASN A 45 4.48 12.02 -9.91
N ASP A 46 4.50 10.92 -10.67
CA ASP A 46 4.44 10.96 -12.13
C ASP A 46 3.13 11.60 -12.64
N ALA A 47 2.00 11.27 -12.02
CA ALA A 47 0.69 11.82 -12.38
C ALA A 47 0.60 13.32 -12.08
N VAL A 48 1.08 13.77 -10.92
CA VAL A 48 1.13 15.20 -10.57
C VAL A 48 2.08 15.95 -11.52
N ARG A 49 3.26 15.40 -11.81
CA ARG A 49 4.21 15.98 -12.78
C ARG A 49 3.59 16.14 -14.16
N ALA A 50 2.95 15.09 -14.67
CA ALA A 50 2.28 15.12 -15.95
C ALA A 50 1.13 16.14 -15.96
N ALA A 51 0.35 16.21 -14.87
CA ALA A 51 -0.72 17.19 -14.74
C ALA A 51 -0.19 18.62 -14.67
N GLU A 52 0.94 18.86 -14.00
CA GLU A 52 1.59 20.17 -13.95
C GLU A 52 2.10 20.62 -15.32
N GLN A 53 2.71 19.71 -16.09
CA GLN A 53 3.28 20.01 -17.41
C GLN A 53 2.24 20.13 -18.53
N THR A 54 1.14 19.36 -18.46
CA THR A 54 0.20 19.22 -19.57
C THR A 54 -1.07 20.05 -19.40
N ILE A 55 -1.46 20.35 -18.15
CA ILE A 55 -2.77 20.91 -17.85
C ILE A 55 -2.64 22.37 -17.38
N LYS A 56 -3.17 23.30 -18.17
CA LYS A 56 -3.32 24.73 -17.84
C LYS A 56 -4.62 25.03 -17.09
N LEU A 57 -4.98 24.16 -16.13
CA LEU A 57 -6.14 24.37 -15.25
C LEU A 57 -5.68 24.88 -13.88
N ASP A 58 -6.63 25.46 -13.15
CA ASP A 58 -6.41 25.92 -11.80
C ASP A 58 -6.05 24.74 -10.85
N GLY A 59 -5.27 25.03 -9.81
CA GLY A 59 -4.65 24.00 -8.96
C GLY A 59 -5.65 23.04 -8.31
N ALA A 60 -6.86 23.52 -8.01
CA ALA A 60 -7.92 22.72 -7.39
C ALA A 60 -8.50 21.67 -8.36
N GLU A 61 -8.76 22.05 -9.61
CA GLU A 61 -9.29 21.14 -10.64
C GLU A 61 -8.24 20.11 -11.06
N LYS A 62 -6.97 20.53 -11.10
CA LYS A 62 -5.83 19.65 -11.37
C LYS A 62 -5.68 18.57 -10.29
N LYS A 63 -5.76 18.96 -9.00
CA LYS A 63 -5.74 17.99 -7.87
C LYS A 63 -6.88 16.98 -8.03
N ALA A 64 -8.11 17.45 -8.28
CA ALA A 64 -9.27 16.57 -8.42
C ALA A 64 -9.15 15.56 -9.58
N LEU A 65 -8.57 15.95 -10.72
CA LEU A 65 -8.31 15.05 -11.84
C LEU A 65 -7.26 13.99 -11.48
N VAL A 66 -6.15 14.41 -10.86
CA VAL A 66 -5.08 13.51 -10.43
C VAL A 66 -5.59 12.50 -9.40
N THR A 67 -6.41 12.95 -8.43
CA THR A 67 -7.06 12.07 -7.45
C THR A 67 -7.95 11.02 -8.14
N LYS A 68 -8.78 11.42 -9.12
CA LYS A 68 -9.61 10.48 -9.88
C LYS A 68 -8.77 9.47 -10.68
N MET A 69 -7.69 9.92 -11.31
CA MET A 69 -6.80 9.03 -12.06
C MET A 69 -6.12 8.02 -11.15
N LEU A 70 -5.59 8.45 -10.01
CA LEU A 70 -4.94 7.55 -9.06
C LEU A 70 -5.93 6.57 -8.45
N HIS A 71 -7.13 7.02 -8.09
CA HIS A 71 -8.20 6.15 -7.60
C HIS A 71 -8.55 5.05 -8.61
N ASN A 72 -8.66 5.39 -9.89
CA ASN A 72 -8.89 4.39 -10.95
C ASN A 72 -7.74 3.39 -11.10
N ILE A 73 -6.48 3.85 -10.97
CA ILE A 73 -5.29 2.98 -11.04
C ILE A 73 -5.25 2.03 -9.83
N LEU A 74 -5.60 2.51 -8.64
CA LEU A 74 -5.66 1.71 -7.41
C LEU A 74 -6.70 0.59 -7.51
N ILE A 75 -7.89 0.89 -8.05
CA ILE A 75 -8.94 -0.10 -8.32
C ILE A 75 -8.45 -1.15 -9.33
N GLN A 76 -7.86 -0.73 -10.45
CA GLN A 76 -7.36 -1.65 -11.48
C GLN A 76 -6.23 -2.57 -10.97
N LYS A 77 -5.38 -2.06 -10.08
CA LYS A 77 -4.24 -2.81 -9.52
C LYS A 77 -4.61 -3.63 -8.29
N ASN A 78 -5.86 -3.57 -7.82
CA ASN A 78 -6.34 -4.19 -6.58
C ASN A 78 -5.48 -3.81 -5.36
N ILE A 79 -5.07 -2.54 -5.29
CA ILE A 79 -4.28 -1.98 -4.20
C ILE A 79 -5.25 -1.26 -3.26
N SER A 80 -5.31 -1.71 -2.01
CA SER A 80 -6.11 -1.06 -0.97
C SER A 80 -5.22 -0.10 -0.16
N ILE A 81 -5.53 1.19 -0.24
CA ILE A 81 -4.99 2.27 0.62
C ILE A 81 -6.17 3.12 1.11
N SER A 82 -6.00 3.85 2.22
CA SER A 82 -7.03 4.80 2.65
C SER A 82 -7.02 6.06 1.77
N ASP A 83 -8.17 6.73 1.66
CA ASP A 83 -8.28 8.01 0.96
C ASP A 83 -7.35 9.08 1.56
N GLU A 84 -7.13 9.03 2.88
CA GLU A 84 -6.20 9.90 3.61
C GLU A 84 -4.74 9.66 3.19
N GLN A 85 -4.34 8.39 3.03
CA GLN A 85 -3.01 8.05 2.53
C GLN A 85 -2.83 8.51 1.08
N LEU A 86 -3.86 8.37 0.25
CA LEU A 86 -3.83 8.83 -1.13
C LEU A 86 -3.67 10.35 -1.21
N ASP A 87 -4.44 11.11 -0.44
CA ASP A 87 -4.37 12.58 -0.43
C ASP A 87 -3.01 13.06 0.07
N SER A 88 -2.49 12.45 1.15
CA SER A 88 -1.15 12.74 1.68
C SER A 88 -0.04 12.50 0.64
N LEU A 89 -0.14 11.42 -0.15
CA LEU A 89 0.80 11.13 -1.24
C LEU A 89 0.72 12.17 -2.37
N ILE A 90 -0.49 12.61 -2.73
CA ILE A 90 -0.70 13.64 -3.76
C ILE A 90 -0.13 14.98 -3.28
N GLU A 91 -0.38 15.37 -2.04
CA GLU A 91 0.14 16.62 -1.47
C GLU A 91 1.66 16.61 -1.37
N SER A 92 2.24 15.49 -0.94
CA SER A 92 3.69 15.30 -0.90
C SER A 92 4.31 15.42 -2.30
N ALA A 93 3.66 14.85 -3.32
CA ALA A 93 4.09 14.96 -4.72
C ALA A 93 4.00 16.41 -5.25
N VAL A 94 2.92 17.14 -4.95
CA VAL A 94 2.79 18.57 -5.32
C VAL A 94 3.85 19.41 -4.62
N LEU A 95 4.12 19.15 -3.34
CA LEU A 95 5.14 19.86 -2.57
C LEU A 95 6.55 19.61 -3.13
N ALA A 96 6.85 18.37 -3.49
CA ALA A 96 8.13 17.99 -4.08
C ALA A 96 8.42 18.66 -5.44
N LEU A 97 7.39 19.16 -6.14
CA LEU A 97 7.56 19.93 -7.39
C LEU A 97 7.73 21.43 -7.17
N LYS A 98 7.38 21.93 -5.99
CA LYS A 98 7.58 23.34 -5.62
C LYS A 98 8.95 23.60 -4.98
N GLN A 99 9.69 22.55 -4.65
CA GLN A 99 11.11 22.62 -4.26
C GLN A 99 12.01 22.67 -5.49
#